data_AF-A0A2D6P6D9-F1
#
_entry.id   AF-A0A2D6P6D9-F1
#
_cell.length_a   1.000
_cell.length_b   1.000
_cell.length_c   1.000
_cell.angle_alpha   90.00
_cell.angle_beta   90.00
_cell.angle_gamma   90.00
#
_symmetry.space_group_name_H-M   'P 1'
#
loop_
_entity.id
_entity.type
_entity.pdbx_description
1 polymer ?
#
loop_
_entity_poly.entity_id
_entity_poly.type
_entity_poly.pdbx_seq_one_letter_code
_entity_poly.pdbx_strand_id
1 'polypeptide(L)'
;MTINKTANPGQNISFSDIENEFGQNNGRDLGEYRVSQTVGEMNNLPLDDDIPQSGSISFGDFAQKQLNVIVHYSGTQIRPSTGREKYSANSDVTVIGGFKGRPSNSSGTRVVLHVSGTIGSSKDSQVHCALRTGGAWESGTELEVNVGGEGLIIGAGGNGGDGSNDYATEGENGKPGSSALGIAYTVDKVVVQGGGAIRAGGGGGAGGGASREDSATDRRTGAGGGGGGGAGYPAGNAGSGKSGVKGGGSEGGENGSITDGGDGGEGGNNDNEARGGGGGGGGAPGGEVGEGGEGGDNSSETDGEEGQANAGGEGGNGKATGGEKHGESNGGEGGANGYAIIVKPGVNLLSTSGSISGNVQGGLNFS
;
A
#
# COMPACT_ATOMS: atom_id res chain seq x y z
N MET A 1 13.27 12.54 -27.60
CA MET A 1 14.43 13.29 -28.10
C MET A 1 15.06 13.89 -26.86
N THR A 2 15.97 13.15 -26.21
CA THR A 2 16.99 13.73 -25.31
C THR A 2 17.88 14.63 -26.18
N ILE A 3 18.70 15.50 -25.60
CA ILE A 3 19.97 15.92 -26.22
C ILE A 3 20.85 14.66 -26.29
N ASN A 4 20.44 13.69 -27.13
CA ASN A 4 21.05 12.39 -27.37
C ASN A 4 22.19 12.54 -28.38
N LYS A 5 22.87 13.69 -28.33
CA LYS A 5 24.29 13.64 -28.52
C LYS A 5 24.81 13.13 -27.19
N THR A 6 25.25 11.89 -27.18
CA THR A 6 26.55 11.58 -26.59
C THR A 6 27.51 12.68 -27.03
N ALA A 7 27.49 13.83 -26.35
CA ALA A 7 28.52 14.80 -26.43
C ALA A 7 29.69 14.18 -25.68
N ASN A 8 30.30 13.17 -26.33
CA ASN A 8 31.68 12.82 -26.08
C ASN A 8 32.44 14.16 -26.10
N PRO A 9 33.41 14.35 -25.21
CA PRO A 9 34.24 15.56 -25.21
C PRO A 9 34.67 15.90 -26.66
N GLY A 10 34.10 16.97 -27.24
CA GLY A 10 34.35 17.39 -28.63
C GLY A 10 33.15 17.48 -29.59
N GLN A 11 31.92 17.05 -29.25
CA GLN A 11 30.74 17.40 -30.08
C GLN A 11 30.17 18.77 -29.69
N ASN A 12 29.98 19.64 -30.68
CA ASN A 12 29.37 20.96 -30.47
C ASN A 12 27.87 20.84 -30.21
N ILE A 13 27.45 21.26 -29.01
CA ILE A 13 26.05 21.53 -28.65
C ILE A 13 25.71 22.91 -29.18
N SER A 14 24.60 23.00 -29.91
CA SER A 14 24.09 24.27 -30.46
C SER A 14 22.93 24.79 -29.64
N PHE A 15 22.64 26.08 -29.78
CA PHE A 15 21.46 26.69 -29.14
C PHE A 15 20.16 25.99 -29.57
N SER A 16 20.08 25.58 -30.84
CA SER A 16 18.93 24.83 -31.35
C SER A 16 18.79 23.44 -30.73
N ASP A 17 19.89 22.79 -30.34
CA ASP A 17 19.81 21.52 -29.59
C ASP A 17 19.14 21.75 -28.22
N ILE A 18 19.49 22.86 -27.53
CA ILE A 18 18.90 23.25 -26.24
C ILE A 18 17.43 23.63 -26.40
N GLU A 19 17.07 24.44 -27.41
CA GLU A 19 15.69 24.86 -27.67
C GLU A 19 14.77 23.67 -28.01
N ASN A 20 15.28 22.66 -28.72
CA ASN A 20 14.52 21.45 -29.02
C ASN A 20 14.20 20.64 -27.74
N GLU A 21 15.17 20.52 -26.83
CA GLU A 21 15.02 19.80 -25.57
C GLU A 21 14.12 20.55 -24.59
N PHE A 22 14.46 21.81 -24.29
CA PHE A 22 13.89 22.56 -23.18
C PHE A 22 12.83 23.58 -23.60
N GLY A 23 12.77 23.93 -24.88
CA GLY A 23 11.91 24.97 -25.43
C GLY A 23 12.66 26.28 -25.65
N GLN A 24 12.09 27.18 -26.47
CA GLN A 24 12.72 28.46 -26.77
C GLN A 24 12.46 29.48 -25.66
N ASN A 25 13.53 30.15 -25.19
CA ASN A 25 13.42 31.28 -24.29
C ASN A 25 13.35 32.63 -25.05
N ASN A 26 13.11 33.73 -24.35
CA ASN A 26 12.78 35.01 -25.00
C ASN A 26 13.99 35.67 -25.67
N GLY A 27 15.19 35.48 -25.10
CA GLY A 27 16.41 36.19 -25.52
C GLY A 27 17.40 35.38 -26.35
N ARG A 28 17.18 34.07 -26.52
CA ARG A 28 18.26 33.11 -26.87
C ARG A 28 19.50 33.32 -26.01
N ASP A 29 19.27 33.44 -24.70
CA ASP A 29 20.31 33.58 -23.68
C ASP A 29 20.36 32.32 -22.81
N LEU A 30 21.54 31.72 -22.63
CA LEU A 30 21.70 30.56 -21.75
C LEU A 30 21.32 30.87 -20.30
N GLY A 31 21.51 32.12 -19.85
CA GLY A 31 21.19 32.56 -18.51
C GLY A 31 19.70 32.44 -18.15
N GLU A 32 18.81 32.53 -19.14
CA GLU A 32 17.35 32.39 -18.91
C GLU A 32 16.95 30.95 -18.56
N TYR A 33 17.77 29.93 -18.88
CA TYR A 33 17.53 28.54 -18.49
C TYR A 33 17.91 28.24 -17.03
N ARG A 34 18.37 29.25 -16.27
CA ARG A 34 18.52 29.15 -14.81
C ARG A 34 17.17 29.25 -14.15
N VAL A 35 16.55 28.09 -14.02
CA VAL A 35 15.23 27.92 -13.44
C VAL A 35 15.40 27.49 -11.99
N SER A 36 14.57 28.05 -11.12
CA SER A 36 14.40 27.55 -9.75
C SER A 36 12.91 27.47 -9.48
N GLN A 37 12.33 26.29 -9.71
CA GLN A 37 10.90 26.06 -9.56
C GLN A 37 10.59 25.26 -8.30
N THR A 38 9.36 25.38 -7.82
CA THR A 38 8.86 24.61 -6.68
C THR A 38 7.61 23.83 -7.10
N VAL A 39 7.59 22.52 -6.81
CA VAL A 39 6.44 21.64 -7.06
C VAL A 39 6.20 20.81 -5.81
N GLY A 40 5.10 21.09 -5.10
CA GLY A 40 4.85 20.49 -3.80
C GLY A 40 5.99 20.82 -2.83
N GLU A 41 6.64 19.79 -2.30
CA GLU A 41 7.78 19.92 -1.39
C GLU A 41 9.14 19.96 -2.12
N MET A 42 9.16 19.70 -3.43
CA MET A 42 10.36 19.79 -4.24
C MET A 42 10.70 21.26 -4.49
N ASN A 43 11.66 21.79 -3.74
CA ASN A 43 12.08 23.18 -3.80
C ASN A 43 13.34 23.36 -4.64
N ASN A 44 13.49 24.54 -5.25
CA ASN A 44 14.67 24.94 -6.03
C ASN A 44 15.02 23.97 -7.17
N LEU A 45 14.02 23.45 -7.86
CA LEU A 45 14.21 22.54 -8.98
C LEU A 45 14.91 23.28 -10.13
N PRO A 46 16.14 22.88 -10.51
CA PRO A 46 16.79 23.37 -11.70
C PRO A 46 16.12 22.78 -12.94
N LEU A 47 16.45 23.35 -14.10
CA LEU A 47 16.01 22.79 -15.38
C LEU A 47 16.43 21.32 -15.52
N ASP A 48 17.65 21.01 -15.07
CA ASP A 48 18.16 19.68 -14.80
C ASP A 48 19.33 19.74 -13.81
N ASP A 49 19.67 18.60 -13.22
CA ASP A 49 20.74 18.49 -12.22
C ASP A 49 22.07 18.99 -12.83
N ASP A 50 22.89 19.63 -11.99
CA ASP A 50 24.20 20.24 -12.35
C ASP A 50 24.19 21.38 -13.37
N ILE A 51 23.04 21.87 -13.85
CA ILE A 51 23.01 23.11 -14.65
C ILE A 51 23.35 24.29 -13.73
N PRO A 52 24.39 25.11 -14.02
CA PRO A 52 24.84 26.18 -13.13
C PRO A 52 23.76 27.23 -12.85
N GLN A 53 23.31 27.32 -11.59
CA GLN A 53 22.34 28.33 -11.14
C GLN A 53 22.96 29.71 -10.86
N SER A 54 24.29 29.83 -10.90
CA SER A 54 25.02 31.10 -10.81
C SER A 54 26.35 31.02 -11.57
N GLY A 55 27.04 32.16 -11.74
CA GLY A 55 28.34 32.21 -12.39
C GLY A 55 28.29 32.07 -13.92
N SER A 56 29.30 31.45 -14.52
CA SER A 56 29.35 31.18 -15.96
C SER A 56 28.47 29.98 -16.31
N ILE A 57 27.74 30.06 -17.42
CA ILE A 57 27.01 28.96 -18.03
C ILE A 57 27.46 28.83 -19.48
N SER A 58 27.53 27.59 -19.96
CA SER A 58 28.08 27.22 -21.25
C SER A 58 27.19 26.18 -21.93
N PHE A 59 27.37 25.98 -23.23
CA PHE A 59 26.67 24.91 -23.96
C PHE A 59 27.00 23.51 -23.42
N GLY A 60 28.20 23.33 -22.86
CA GLY A 60 28.64 22.06 -22.27
C GLY A 60 27.82 21.66 -21.04
N ASP A 61 27.26 22.63 -20.31
CA ASP A 61 26.45 22.37 -19.11
C ASP A 61 25.09 21.73 -19.44
N PHE A 62 24.67 21.80 -20.71
CA PHE A 62 23.45 21.17 -21.22
C PHE A 62 23.73 19.79 -21.86
N ALA A 63 24.99 19.34 -21.88
CA ALA A 63 25.33 18.01 -22.36
C ALA A 63 24.68 16.95 -21.46
N GLN A 64 24.03 15.96 -22.08
CA GLN A 64 23.36 14.85 -21.38
C GLN A 64 22.25 15.29 -20.41
N LYS A 65 21.78 16.54 -20.54
CA LYS A 65 20.64 17.03 -19.77
C LYS A 65 19.33 16.74 -20.48
N GLN A 66 18.27 16.56 -19.70
CA GLN A 66 16.96 16.14 -20.15
C GLN A 66 15.87 17.03 -19.57
N LEU A 67 14.79 17.20 -20.33
CA LEU A 67 13.61 17.87 -19.84
C LEU A 67 13.05 17.12 -18.63
N ASN A 68 12.92 17.84 -17.51
CA ASN A 68 12.29 17.34 -16.31
C ASN A 68 10.78 17.65 -16.31
N VAL A 69 9.98 16.62 -16.09
CA VAL A 69 8.52 16.72 -15.97
C VAL A 69 8.07 16.08 -14.67
N ILE A 70 7.41 16.87 -13.82
CA ILE A 70 6.87 16.42 -12.55
C ILE A 70 5.38 16.11 -12.72
N VAL A 71 4.97 14.90 -12.38
CA VAL A 71 3.57 14.51 -12.24
C VAL A 71 3.27 14.47 -10.74
N HIS A 72 2.44 15.40 -10.27
CA HIS A 72 2.23 15.63 -8.84
C HIS A 72 0.97 14.94 -8.31
N TYR A 73 1.12 14.28 -7.17
CA TYR A 73 0.05 13.71 -6.34
C TYR A 73 0.03 14.42 -5.00
N SER A 74 -0.95 15.29 -4.79
CA SER A 74 -1.15 16.05 -3.56
C SER A 74 -2.46 15.69 -2.87
N GLY A 75 -2.53 15.94 -1.57
CA GLY A 75 -3.73 15.69 -0.77
C GLY A 75 -4.07 14.19 -0.65
N THR A 76 -5.30 13.91 -0.22
CA THR A 76 -5.75 12.54 0.08
C THR A 76 -6.52 11.94 -1.11
N GLN A 77 -6.08 10.79 -1.61
CA GLN A 77 -6.66 10.13 -2.79
C GLN A 77 -6.74 8.61 -2.57
N ILE A 78 -7.77 7.96 -3.12
CA ILE A 78 -7.88 6.51 -3.17
C ILE A 78 -7.75 6.07 -4.63
N ARG A 79 -6.72 5.27 -4.93
CA ARG A 79 -6.45 4.72 -6.27
C ARG A 79 -6.58 5.75 -7.40
N PRO A 80 -5.80 6.85 -7.36
CA PRO A 80 -5.84 7.82 -8.43
C PRO A 80 -5.42 7.22 -9.77
N SER A 81 -5.63 8.00 -10.83
CA SER A 81 -5.09 7.71 -12.15
C SER A 81 -3.59 7.41 -12.07
N THR A 82 -3.12 6.50 -12.92
CA THR A 82 -1.70 6.12 -12.95
C THR A 82 -0.81 7.28 -13.36
N GLY A 83 0.49 7.20 -13.08
CA GLY A 83 1.50 8.18 -13.52
C GLY A 83 1.39 8.48 -15.01
N ARG A 84 1.25 7.44 -15.83
CA ARG A 84 1.12 7.58 -17.28
C ARG A 84 -0.19 8.25 -17.70
N GLU A 85 -1.30 7.94 -17.03
CA GLU A 85 -2.59 8.54 -17.32
C GLU A 85 -2.59 10.04 -17.00
N LYS A 86 -2.09 10.42 -15.81
CA LYS A 86 -1.94 11.85 -15.43
C LYS A 86 -1.01 12.59 -16.40
N TYR A 87 0.13 11.99 -16.74
CA TYR A 87 1.06 12.54 -17.73
C TYR A 87 0.34 12.78 -19.07
N SER A 88 -0.31 11.75 -19.62
CA SER A 88 -1.01 11.85 -20.91
C SER A 88 -2.14 12.89 -20.90
N ALA A 89 -2.90 12.95 -19.80
CA ALA A 89 -4.01 13.90 -19.62
C ALA A 89 -3.54 15.33 -19.32
N ASN A 90 -2.24 15.53 -19.07
CA ASN A 90 -1.68 16.80 -18.62
C ASN A 90 -2.35 17.33 -17.34
N SER A 91 -2.71 16.43 -16.43
CA SER A 91 -3.34 16.75 -15.14
C SER A 91 -2.29 16.73 -14.03
N ASP A 92 -2.14 17.84 -13.30
CA ASP A 92 -1.11 18.03 -12.26
C ASP A 92 0.31 17.78 -12.78
N VAL A 93 0.56 18.20 -14.02
CA VAL A 93 1.86 18.07 -14.68
C VAL A 93 2.54 19.42 -14.74
N THR A 94 3.78 19.47 -14.24
CA THR A 94 4.65 20.64 -14.34
C THR A 94 5.86 20.29 -15.18
N VAL A 95 6.09 21.03 -16.27
CA VAL A 95 7.32 20.97 -17.04
C VAL A 95 8.29 21.99 -16.48
N ILE A 96 9.43 21.55 -15.97
CA ILE A 96 10.37 22.46 -15.34
C ILE A 96 10.94 23.42 -16.39
N GLY A 97 10.96 24.71 -16.05
CA GLY A 97 11.36 25.82 -16.92
C GLY A 97 10.24 26.43 -17.75
N GLY A 98 9.23 25.64 -18.15
CA GLY A 98 8.05 26.17 -18.83
C GLY A 98 8.29 26.77 -20.23
N PHE A 99 9.48 26.62 -20.81
CA PHE A 99 9.79 27.11 -22.17
C PHE A 99 9.17 26.25 -23.28
N LYS A 100 8.63 25.08 -22.93
CA LYS A 100 7.77 24.24 -23.78
C LYS A 100 6.71 23.53 -22.94
N GLY A 101 5.65 23.11 -23.61
CA GLY A 101 4.64 22.23 -23.03
C GLY A 101 5.13 20.79 -22.87
N ARG A 102 4.38 20.01 -22.10
CA ARG A 102 4.65 18.58 -21.86
C ARG A 102 4.69 17.81 -23.19
N PRO A 103 5.77 17.07 -23.49
CA PRO A 103 5.83 16.22 -24.68
C PRO A 103 4.76 15.13 -24.67
N SER A 104 4.05 14.93 -25.78
CA SER A 104 3.08 13.81 -25.90
C SER A 104 3.77 12.44 -25.79
N ASN A 105 4.96 12.33 -26.38
CA ASN A 105 5.89 11.20 -26.30
C ASN A 105 6.96 11.49 -25.23
N SER A 106 7.05 10.66 -24.18
CA SER A 106 8.00 10.87 -23.08
C SER A 106 9.41 10.33 -23.33
N SER A 107 9.69 9.79 -24.53
CA SER A 107 11.02 9.31 -24.90
C SER A 107 12.05 10.42 -24.79
N GLY A 108 13.07 10.21 -23.96
CA GLY A 108 14.12 11.16 -23.67
C GLY A 108 13.77 12.23 -22.65
N THR A 109 12.63 12.10 -21.97
CA THR A 109 12.20 12.97 -20.87
C THR A 109 12.42 12.26 -19.55
N ARG A 110 12.89 13.00 -18.55
CA ARG A 110 12.90 12.55 -17.16
C ARG A 110 11.56 12.89 -16.52
N VAL A 111 10.83 11.87 -16.09
CA VAL A 111 9.52 12.00 -15.48
C VAL A 111 9.62 11.61 -14.02
N VAL A 112 9.22 12.52 -13.12
CA VAL A 112 9.18 12.27 -11.69
C VAL A 112 7.73 12.21 -11.24
N LEU A 113 7.29 11.07 -10.71
CA LEU A 113 6.03 10.96 -10.00
C LEU A 113 6.26 11.43 -8.56
N HIS A 114 5.89 12.68 -8.26
CA HIS A 114 6.08 13.25 -6.93
C HIS A 114 4.80 13.09 -6.10
N VAL A 115 4.93 12.52 -4.89
CA VAL A 115 3.83 12.33 -3.95
C VAL A 115 4.10 13.15 -2.69
N SER A 116 3.21 14.10 -2.39
CA SER A 116 3.27 14.96 -1.19
C SER A 116 1.93 14.92 -0.43
N GLY A 117 1.27 13.77 -0.47
CA GLY A 117 -0.02 13.55 0.18
C GLY A 117 -0.25 12.07 0.45
N THR A 118 -1.42 11.72 0.95
CA THR A 118 -1.78 10.32 1.29
C THR A 118 -2.52 9.66 0.13
N ILE A 119 -1.94 8.60 -0.42
CA ILE A 119 -2.50 7.79 -1.49
C ILE A 119 -2.83 6.40 -0.94
N GLY A 120 -4.12 6.08 -0.88
CA GLY A 120 -4.65 4.79 -0.44
C GLY A 120 -5.06 3.87 -1.58
N SER A 121 -5.36 2.62 -1.24
CA SER A 121 -5.78 1.58 -2.18
C SER A 121 -7.26 1.20 -1.99
N SER A 122 -7.71 0.11 -2.63
CA SER A 122 -8.99 -0.55 -2.35
C SER A 122 -8.74 -1.85 -1.60
N LYS A 123 -9.76 -2.28 -0.83
CA LYS A 123 -9.70 -3.47 0.02
C LYS A 123 -9.74 -4.79 -0.79
N ASP A 124 -9.57 -5.88 -0.06
CA ASP A 124 -9.91 -7.26 -0.42
C ASP A 124 -9.08 -7.90 -1.55
N SER A 125 -7.92 -7.33 -1.90
CA SER A 125 -6.99 -7.92 -2.86
C SER A 125 -5.56 -7.45 -2.65
N GLN A 126 -4.64 -8.40 -2.47
CA GLN A 126 -3.20 -8.10 -2.33
C GLN A 126 -2.62 -7.39 -3.55
N VAL A 127 -3.20 -7.61 -4.74
CA VAL A 127 -2.68 -7.06 -6.00
C VAL A 127 -3.32 -5.72 -6.38
N HIS A 128 -4.17 -5.14 -5.54
CA HIS A 128 -4.63 -3.76 -5.70
C HIS A 128 -3.57 -2.79 -5.19
N CYS A 129 -2.99 -1.97 -6.07
CA CYS A 129 -2.03 -0.96 -5.68
C CYS A 129 -2.68 0.42 -5.44
N ALA A 130 -2.23 1.13 -4.41
CA ALA A 130 -2.64 2.51 -4.12
C ALA A 130 -2.22 3.46 -5.24
N LEU A 131 -0.93 3.45 -5.59
CA LEU A 131 -0.38 4.22 -6.72
C LEU A 131 0.21 3.26 -7.75
N ARG A 132 0.03 3.57 -9.03
CA ARG A 132 0.57 2.78 -10.14
C ARG A 132 1.32 3.69 -11.10
N THR A 133 2.50 3.27 -11.54
CA THR A 133 3.28 4.07 -12.50
C THR A 133 2.65 4.12 -13.89
N GLY A 134 1.89 3.09 -14.26
CA GLY A 134 1.37 2.89 -15.61
C GLY A 134 2.41 2.24 -16.53
N GLY A 135 1.97 1.44 -17.50
CA GLY A 135 2.87 0.64 -18.35
C GLY A 135 3.13 1.18 -19.75
N ALA A 136 2.34 2.15 -20.21
CA ALA A 136 2.39 2.66 -21.58
C ALA A 136 3.34 3.87 -21.74
N TRP A 137 4.50 3.83 -21.08
CA TRP A 137 5.55 4.83 -21.27
C TRP A 137 6.37 4.53 -22.51
N GLU A 138 6.82 5.56 -23.22
CA GLU A 138 7.67 5.39 -24.38
C GLU A 138 9.10 4.96 -23.98
N SER A 139 9.72 4.12 -24.82
CA SER A 139 11.11 3.69 -24.61
C SER A 139 12.05 4.89 -24.53
N GLY A 140 12.96 4.87 -23.57
CA GLY A 140 13.86 5.99 -23.26
C GLY A 140 13.27 7.06 -22.34
N THR A 141 12.10 6.82 -21.74
CA THR A 141 11.63 7.60 -20.59
C THR A 141 12.45 7.19 -19.36
N GLU A 142 13.05 8.17 -18.68
CA GLU A 142 13.65 7.98 -17.35
C GLU A 142 12.54 8.25 -16.32
N LEU A 143 12.20 7.24 -15.52
CA LEU A 143 11.05 7.32 -14.62
C LEU A 143 11.50 7.18 -13.17
N GLU A 144 11.14 8.16 -12.36
CA GLU A 144 11.39 8.22 -10.93
C GLU A 144 10.08 8.29 -10.15
N VAL A 145 10.05 7.66 -8.98
CA VAL A 145 9.02 7.91 -7.97
C VAL A 145 9.67 8.60 -6.79
N ASN A 146 9.19 9.80 -6.47
CA ASN A 146 9.64 10.58 -5.34
C ASN A 146 8.50 10.73 -4.32
N VAL A 147 8.68 10.21 -3.13
CA VAL A 147 7.75 10.40 -2.01
C VAL A 147 8.33 11.48 -1.10
N GLY A 148 7.66 12.63 -1.06
CA GLY A 148 7.99 13.76 -0.19
C GLY A 148 7.87 13.42 1.29
N GLY A 149 8.31 14.33 2.15
CA GLY A 149 8.25 14.21 3.60
C GLY A 149 6.83 14.12 4.16
N GLU A 150 5.82 14.66 3.47
CA GLU A 150 4.40 14.46 3.80
C GLU A 150 3.74 13.36 2.94
N GLY A 151 4.51 12.75 2.03
CA GLY A 151 4.05 11.71 1.14
C GLY A 151 3.85 10.37 1.83
N LEU A 152 2.65 9.80 1.70
CA LEU A 152 2.34 8.44 2.17
C LEU A 152 1.66 7.66 1.06
N ILE A 153 2.30 6.60 0.58
CA ILE A 153 1.66 5.62 -0.31
C ILE A 153 1.37 4.37 0.53
N ILE A 154 0.10 4.04 0.75
CA ILE A 154 -0.28 2.96 1.64
C ILE A 154 -1.38 2.07 1.04
N GLY A 155 -1.26 0.76 1.23
CA GLY A 155 -2.32 -0.19 0.90
C GLY A 155 -3.57 -0.02 1.78
N ALA A 156 -4.67 -0.67 1.39
CA ALA A 156 -5.87 -0.72 2.21
C ALA A 156 -5.78 -1.89 3.20
N GLY A 157 -6.39 -1.72 4.38
CA GLY A 157 -6.49 -2.78 5.37
C GLY A 157 -7.52 -3.83 4.97
N GLY A 158 -7.21 -5.10 5.26
CA GLY A 158 -8.12 -6.21 5.08
C GLY A 158 -9.24 -6.20 6.13
N ASN A 159 -10.46 -6.57 5.76
CA ASN A 159 -11.55 -6.69 6.72
C ASN A 159 -11.38 -7.93 7.61
N GLY A 160 -11.74 -7.82 8.88
CA GLY A 160 -11.78 -8.95 9.80
C GLY A 160 -12.87 -9.97 9.43
N GLY A 161 -12.68 -11.21 9.84
CA GLY A 161 -13.63 -12.29 9.64
C GLY A 161 -14.74 -12.30 10.70
N ASP A 162 -15.97 -12.61 10.29
CA ASP A 162 -17.07 -12.79 11.23
C ASP A 162 -16.88 -14.02 12.11
N GLY A 163 -17.25 -13.93 13.39
CA GLY A 163 -17.27 -15.09 14.29
C GLY A 163 -18.36 -16.10 13.91
N SER A 164 -18.25 -17.33 14.41
CA SER A 164 -19.25 -18.37 14.16
C SER A 164 -20.46 -18.27 15.11
N ASN A 165 -21.66 -18.64 14.64
CA ASN A 165 -22.87 -18.70 15.46
C ASN A 165 -23.24 -20.12 15.95
N ASP A 166 -22.59 -21.17 15.44
CA ASP A 166 -22.86 -22.57 15.77
C ASP A 166 -21.63 -23.45 15.57
N TYR A 167 -21.54 -24.56 16.30
CA TYR A 167 -20.40 -25.50 16.23
C TYR A 167 -20.26 -26.19 14.85
N ALA A 168 -21.29 -26.11 14.01
CA ALA A 168 -21.26 -26.67 12.66
C ALA A 168 -20.66 -25.71 11.63
N THR A 169 -20.34 -24.48 12.04
CA THR A 169 -19.74 -23.45 11.18
C THR A 169 -18.44 -22.96 11.80
N GLU A 170 -17.41 -22.80 10.99
CA GLU A 170 -16.13 -22.21 11.40
C GLU A 170 -16.27 -20.68 11.43
N GLY A 171 -15.36 -20.01 12.15
CA GLY A 171 -15.18 -18.57 12.01
C GLY A 171 -14.76 -18.21 10.59
N GLU A 172 -15.16 -17.05 10.09
CA GLU A 172 -14.76 -16.64 8.74
C GLU A 172 -13.31 -16.18 8.70
N ASN A 173 -12.65 -16.42 7.56
CA ASN A 173 -11.29 -15.92 7.33
C ASN A 173 -11.28 -14.39 7.19
N GLY A 174 -10.24 -13.79 7.75
CA GLY A 174 -9.88 -12.41 7.49
C GLY A 174 -9.57 -12.17 6.02
N LYS A 175 -9.84 -10.96 5.53
CA LYS A 175 -9.55 -10.58 4.14
C LYS A 175 -8.13 -10.04 4.01
N PRO A 176 -7.50 -10.19 2.84
CA PRO A 176 -6.16 -9.68 2.66
C PRO A 176 -6.12 -8.14 2.63
N GLY A 177 -5.03 -7.59 3.13
CA GLY A 177 -4.64 -6.21 2.87
C GLY A 177 -4.19 -6.02 1.41
N SER A 178 -4.16 -4.78 0.94
CA SER A 178 -3.74 -4.46 -0.43
C SER A 178 -2.41 -3.73 -0.49
N SER A 179 -1.88 -3.51 -1.69
CA SER A 179 -0.50 -3.04 -1.89
C SER A 179 -0.39 -1.52 -2.05
N ALA A 180 0.80 -0.98 -1.79
CA ALA A 180 1.07 0.45 -1.96
C ALA A 180 1.43 0.82 -3.40
N LEU A 181 2.65 0.49 -3.86
CA LEU A 181 3.17 0.98 -5.14
C LEU A 181 3.24 -0.14 -6.20
N GLY A 182 2.59 0.07 -7.35
CA GLY A 182 2.68 -0.81 -8.52
C GLY A 182 3.59 -0.25 -9.61
N ILE A 183 4.66 -0.98 -9.93
CA ILE A 183 5.65 -0.64 -10.96
C ILE A 183 5.33 -1.40 -12.27
N ALA A 184 4.77 -0.70 -13.25
CA ALA A 184 4.31 -1.26 -14.53
C ALA A 184 5.21 -0.91 -15.73
N TYR A 185 6.22 -0.07 -15.51
CA TYR A 185 7.30 0.31 -16.43
C TYR A 185 8.58 0.46 -15.61
N THR A 186 9.75 0.33 -16.26
CA THR A 186 11.04 0.37 -15.57
C THR A 186 11.20 1.70 -14.83
N VAL A 187 11.51 1.61 -13.54
CA VAL A 187 11.75 2.77 -12.68
C VAL A 187 13.21 2.76 -12.25
N ASP A 188 13.87 3.89 -12.48
CA ASP A 188 15.30 4.04 -12.19
C ASP A 188 15.55 4.16 -10.69
N LYS A 189 14.67 4.90 -9.99
CA LYS A 189 14.72 4.98 -8.54
C LYS A 189 13.36 5.28 -7.92
N VAL A 190 13.16 4.69 -6.75
CA VAL A 190 12.13 5.11 -5.78
C VAL A 190 12.85 5.76 -4.60
N VAL A 191 12.58 7.03 -4.36
CA VAL A 191 13.20 7.81 -3.28
C VAL A 191 12.12 8.24 -2.31
N VAL A 192 12.24 7.83 -1.06
CA VAL A 192 11.38 8.27 0.04
C VAL A 192 12.15 9.25 0.91
N GLN A 193 11.73 10.51 0.91
CA GLN A 193 12.33 11.58 1.70
C GLN A 193 12.03 11.38 3.20
N GLY A 194 12.83 12.02 4.05
CA GLY A 194 12.60 11.97 5.51
C GLY A 194 11.20 12.47 5.87
N GLY A 195 10.43 11.64 6.57
CA GLY A 195 9.00 11.88 6.90
C GLY A 195 8.04 11.11 6.00
N GLY A 196 8.42 10.82 4.75
CA GLY A 196 7.61 10.07 3.81
C GLY A 196 7.63 8.57 4.08
N ALA A 197 6.65 7.84 3.53
CA ALA A 197 6.63 6.38 3.61
C ALA A 197 5.89 5.68 2.46
N ILE A 198 6.32 4.44 2.20
CA ILE A 198 5.59 3.45 1.39
C ILE A 198 5.26 2.26 2.28
N ARG A 199 3.97 1.88 2.38
CA ARG A 199 3.50 0.87 3.34
C ARG A 199 2.50 -0.11 2.74
N ALA A 200 2.69 -1.41 2.92
CA ALA A 200 1.64 -2.39 2.64
C ALA A 200 0.38 -2.13 3.51
N GLY A 201 -0.78 -2.60 3.06
CA GLY A 201 -1.94 -2.76 3.93
C GLY A 201 -1.84 -4.06 4.73
N GLY A 202 -2.24 -4.04 6.00
CA GLY A 202 -2.28 -5.22 6.86
C GLY A 202 -3.50 -6.09 6.56
N GLY A 203 -3.36 -7.40 6.77
CA GLY A 203 -4.48 -8.33 6.68
C GLY A 203 -5.46 -8.18 7.85
N GLY A 204 -6.73 -8.50 7.63
CA GLY A 204 -7.72 -8.57 8.72
C GLY A 204 -7.54 -9.84 9.54
N GLY A 205 -7.81 -9.78 10.84
CA GLY A 205 -7.84 -10.96 11.71
C GLY A 205 -9.05 -11.84 11.45
N ALA A 206 -8.98 -13.12 11.82
CA ALA A 206 -10.05 -14.06 11.55
C ALA A 206 -11.13 -14.06 12.65
N GLY A 207 -12.32 -14.58 12.33
CA GLY A 207 -13.35 -14.82 13.33
C GLY A 207 -13.06 -16.07 14.16
N GLY A 208 -13.49 -16.06 15.43
CA GLY A 208 -13.40 -17.20 16.33
C GLY A 208 -14.43 -18.29 16.03
N GLY A 209 -14.09 -19.52 16.44
CA GLY A 209 -14.98 -20.68 16.38
C GLY A 209 -16.06 -20.65 17.46
N ALA A 210 -17.14 -21.39 17.23
CA ALA A 210 -18.25 -21.53 18.16
C ALA A 210 -18.23 -22.92 18.80
N SER A 211 -19.05 -23.08 19.83
CA SER A 211 -19.16 -24.34 20.53
C SER A 211 -20.56 -24.65 20.97
N ARG A 212 -20.81 -25.94 21.21
CA ARG A 212 -22.10 -26.40 21.68
C ARG A 212 -21.99 -27.55 22.67
N GLU A 213 -22.63 -27.34 23.81
CA GLU A 213 -22.93 -28.36 24.79
C GLU A 213 -24.30 -28.96 24.45
N ASP A 214 -24.34 -30.28 24.25
CA ASP A 214 -25.58 -31.04 24.04
C ASP A 214 -25.76 -32.04 25.18
N SER A 215 -26.31 -31.56 26.30
CA SER A 215 -26.86 -32.42 27.35
C SER A 215 -28.27 -32.88 26.97
N ALA A 216 -28.72 -34.00 27.56
CA ALA A 216 -30.03 -34.58 27.21
C ALA A 216 -31.23 -33.66 27.51
N THR A 217 -31.01 -32.60 28.31
CA THR A 217 -32.06 -31.68 28.80
C THR A 217 -31.81 -30.22 28.47
N ASP A 218 -30.59 -29.83 28.05
CA ASP A 218 -30.26 -28.45 27.70
C ASP A 218 -29.33 -28.39 26.48
N ARG A 219 -29.39 -27.30 25.73
CA ARG A 219 -28.50 -27.06 24.59
C ARG A 219 -27.97 -25.65 24.70
N ARG A 220 -26.66 -25.53 24.94
CA ARG A 220 -25.99 -24.25 25.15
C ARG A 220 -24.96 -24.03 24.07
N THR A 221 -24.92 -22.81 23.56
CA THR A 221 -23.98 -22.40 22.51
C THR A 221 -23.12 -21.26 23.02
N GLY A 222 -21.81 -21.30 22.75
CA GLY A 222 -20.94 -20.14 22.84
C GLY A 222 -20.57 -19.72 21.42
N ALA A 223 -20.99 -18.53 20.98
CA ALA A 223 -20.64 -17.99 19.66
C ALA A 223 -19.18 -17.54 19.61
N GLY A 224 -18.54 -17.57 18.45
CA GLY A 224 -17.17 -17.08 18.28
C GLY A 224 -17.09 -15.56 18.11
N GLY A 225 -16.01 -14.94 18.57
CA GLY A 225 -15.74 -13.50 18.43
C GLY A 225 -15.44 -13.06 17.01
N GLY A 226 -15.67 -11.79 16.67
CA GLY A 226 -15.32 -11.23 15.36
C GLY A 226 -13.84 -10.85 15.26
N GLY A 227 -13.21 -11.00 14.10
CA GLY A 227 -11.81 -10.63 13.88
C GLY A 227 -11.60 -9.12 13.72
N GLY A 228 -10.41 -8.64 14.06
CA GLY A 228 -10.02 -7.24 13.94
C GLY A 228 -9.74 -6.80 12.50
N GLY A 229 -10.00 -5.52 12.18
CA GLY A 229 -9.69 -4.95 10.87
C GLY A 229 -8.19 -4.69 10.70
N GLY A 230 -7.63 -5.00 9.54
CA GLY A 230 -6.23 -4.70 9.22
C GLY A 230 -5.97 -3.20 9.03
N ALA A 231 -4.74 -2.77 9.26
CA ALA A 231 -4.35 -1.39 9.08
C ALA A 231 -4.22 -0.98 7.61
N GLY A 232 -4.51 0.28 7.30
CA GLY A 232 -4.25 0.85 5.97
C GLY A 232 -5.14 2.03 5.62
N TYR A 233 -5.14 2.43 4.35
CA TYR A 233 -6.02 3.48 3.86
C TYR A 233 -6.79 3.03 2.60
N PRO A 234 -8.13 2.83 2.69
CA PRO A 234 -8.92 2.82 3.92
C PRO A 234 -8.54 1.67 4.84
N ALA A 235 -8.77 1.85 6.14
CA ALA A 235 -8.54 0.82 7.15
C ALA A 235 -9.57 -0.31 7.05
N GLY A 236 -9.20 -1.52 7.46
CA GLY A 236 -10.05 -2.69 7.51
C GLY A 236 -11.21 -2.51 8.48
N ASN A 237 -12.39 -3.01 8.11
CA ASN A 237 -13.51 -3.07 9.04
C ASN A 237 -13.36 -4.33 9.90
N ALA A 238 -13.84 -4.29 11.14
CA ALA A 238 -13.96 -5.47 11.98
C ALA A 238 -14.97 -6.48 11.43
N GLY A 239 -14.76 -7.74 11.77
CA GLY A 239 -15.76 -8.78 11.72
C GLY A 239 -16.76 -8.65 12.87
N SER A 240 -17.99 -9.07 12.62
CA SER A 240 -19.04 -9.08 13.64
C SER A 240 -18.93 -10.31 14.54
N GLY A 241 -19.18 -10.13 15.83
CA GLY A 241 -19.59 -11.22 16.71
C GLY A 241 -20.96 -11.76 16.31
N LYS A 242 -21.35 -12.89 16.88
CA LYS A 242 -22.64 -13.54 16.63
C LYS A 242 -23.37 -13.84 17.94
N SER A 243 -24.65 -14.14 17.82
CA SER A 243 -25.44 -14.68 18.92
C SER A 243 -25.55 -16.19 18.75
N GLY A 244 -25.20 -16.95 19.78
CA GLY A 244 -25.38 -18.40 19.74
C GLY A 244 -26.86 -18.78 19.63
N VAL A 245 -27.14 -19.89 18.95
CA VAL A 245 -28.51 -20.37 18.65
C VAL A 245 -29.38 -20.52 19.91
N LYS A 246 -28.76 -20.73 21.09
CA LYS A 246 -29.41 -20.83 22.39
C LYS A 246 -28.63 -20.14 23.52
N GLY A 247 -28.27 -18.88 23.31
CA GLY A 247 -27.55 -18.05 24.30
C GLY A 247 -26.05 -17.93 24.01
N GLY A 248 -25.32 -17.18 24.83
CA GLY A 248 -23.89 -16.89 24.66
C GLY A 248 -23.58 -16.01 23.44
N GLY A 249 -23.83 -14.70 23.53
CA GLY A 249 -23.42 -13.75 22.50
C GLY A 249 -21.91 -13.48 22.58
N SER A 250 -21.27 -13.28 21.44
CA SER A 250 -19.87 -12.86 21.34
C SER A 250 -19.75 -11.40 20.93
N GLU A 251 -18.54 -10.87 21.07
CA GLU A 251 -18.22 -9.49 20.71
C GLU A 251 -17.68 -9.41 19.27
N GLY A 252 -17.91 -8.29 18.62
CA GLY A 252 -17.22 -7.98 17.35
C GLY A 252 -15.81 -7.49 17.63
N GLY A 253 -14.94 -7.58 16.61
CA GLY A 253 -13.62 -6.99 16.70
C GLY A 253 -13.67 -5.47 16.56
N GLU A 254 -12.50 -4.85 16.57
CA GLU A 254 -12.33 -3.42 16.31
C GLU A 254 -11.88 -3.15 14.87
N ASN A 255 -12.26 -1.98 14.34
CA ASN A 255 -11.76 -1.56 13.03
C ASN A 255 -10.27 -1.23 13.13
N GLY A 256 -9.54 -1.47 12.06
CA GLY A 256 -8.17 -0.98 11.96
C GLY A 256 -8.10 0.54 11.87
N SER A 257 -6.90 1.06 12.03
CA SER A 257 -6.53 2.45 11.77
C SER A 257 -5.65 2.55 10.51
N ILE A 258 -5.11 3.73 10.22
CA ILE A 258 -4.12 3.88 9.15
C ILE A 258 -2.78 3.20 9.49
N THR A 259 -2.47 3.08 10.78
CA THR A 259 -1.19 2.58 11.30
C THR A 259 -1.31 1.24 11.99
N ASP A 260 -2.46 0.94 12.57
CA ASP A 260 -2.61 -0.12 13.56
C ASP A 260 -3.76 -1.06 13.16
N GLY A 261 -3.59 -2.35 13.44
CA GLY A 261 -4.69 -3.30 13.35
C GLY A 261 -5.71 -3.04 14.45
N GLY A 262 -6.95 -3.45 14.22
CA GLY A 262 -7.94 -3.52 15.29
C GLY A 262 -7.82 -4.83 16.06
N ASP A 263 -8.22 -4.83 17.31
CA ASP A 263 -8.22 -6.02 18.16
C ASP A 263 -9.34 -7.00 17.75
N GLY A 264 -9.16 -8.28 18.08
CA GLY A 264 -10.19 -9.30 17.94
C GLY A 264 -11.24 -9.20 19.06
N GLY A 265 -12.47 -9.63 18.77
CA GLY A 265 -13.56 -9.66 19.73
C GLY A 265 -13.54 -10.94 20.58
N GLU A 266 -14.05 -10.84 21.81
CA GLU A 266 -14.15 -11.98 22.73
C GLU A 266 -15.21 -13.00 22.28
N GLY A 267 -14.93 -14.28 22.55
CA GLY A 267 -15.87 -15.38 22.36
C GLY A 267 -17.01 -15.37 23.39
N GLY A 268 -18.19 -15.84 23.00
CA GLY A 268 -19.37 -15.86 23.85
C GLY A 268 -19.33 -16.97 24.89
N ASN A 269 -19.71 -16.65 26.12
CA ASN A 269 -19.79 -17.61 27.23
C ASN A 269 -21.26 -17.86 27.62
N ASN A 270 -21.64 -19.14 27.69
CA ASN A 270 -22.96 -19.59 28.12
C ASN A 270 -22.80 -20.46 29.36
N ASP A 271 -22.90 -19.81 30.52
CA ASP A 271 -22.85 -20.40 31.86
C ASP A 271 -21.61 -21.28 32.15
N ASN A 272 -20.49 -21.01 31.47
CA ASN A 272 -19.25 -21.80 31.49
C ASN A 272 -19.37 -23.22 30.92
N GLU A 273 -20.50 -23.55 30.30
CA GLU A 273 -20.78 -24.85 29.72
C GLU A 273 -20.56 -24.87 28.20
N ALA A 274 -20.68 -23.72 27.54
CA ALA A 274 -20.23 -23.53 26.16
C ALA A 274 -19.55 -22.16 25.99
N ARG A 275 -18.33 -22.16 25.47
CA ARG A 275 -17.50 -20.97 25.22
C ARG A 275 -17.05 -20.93 23.76
N GLY A 276 -17.30 -19.85 23.06
CA GLY A 276 -16.69 -19.65 21.74
C GLY A 276 -15.24 -19.18 21.89
N GLY A 277 -14.45 -19.33 20.83
CA GLY A 277 -13.12 -18.76 20.74
C GLY A 277 -13.17 -17.27 20.39
N GLY A 278 -12.13 -16.54 20.77
CA GLY A 278 -11.93 -15.14 20.38
C GLY A 278 -11.58 -14.99 18.89
N GLY A 279 -11.84 -13.82 18.32
CA GLY A 279 -11.33 -13.44 17.00
C GLY A 279 -9.84 -13.07 17.07
N GLY A 280 -9.14 -13.21 15.95
CA GLY A 280 -7.76 -12.73 15.81
C GLY A 280 -7.72 -11.22 15.55
N GLY A 281 -6.64 -10.56 15.97
CA GLY A 281 -6.35 -9.16 15.69
C GLY A 281 -5.97 -8.89 14.22
N GLY A 282 -6.22 -7.68 13.75
CA GLY A 282 -5.75 -7.21 12.46
C GLY A 282 -4.25 -6.95 12.44
N GLY A 283 -3.61 -7.09 11.28
CA GLY A 283 -2.19 -6.81 11.16
C GLY A 283 -1.89 -5.34 10.83
N ALA A 284 -0.67 -4.89 11.12
CA ALA A 284 -0.24 -3.50 11.00
C ALA A 284 1.02 -3.31 10.13
N PRO A 285 1.15 -2.22 9.33
CA PRO A 285 2.32 -1.93 8.52
C PRO A 285 3.53 -1.51 9.37
N GLY A 286 4.50 -2.39 9.49
CA GLY A 286 5.70 -2.17 10.30
C GLY A 286 6.32 -3.45 10.87
N GLY A 287 5.66 -4.59 10.69
CA GLY A 287 6.07 -5.89 11.22
C GLY A 287 5.31 -6.31 12.48
N GLU A 288 4.40 -5.46 12.99
CA GLU A 288 3.48 -5.84 14.05
C GLU A 288 2.45 -6.83 13.51
N VAL A 289 2.35 -7.97 14.17
CA VAL A 289 1.48 -9.09 13.80
C VAL A 289 0.13 -8.92 14.47
N GLY A 290 -0.93 -9.32 13.79
CA GLY A 290 -2.23 -9.47 14.46
C GLY A 290 -2.14 -10.58 15.50
N GLU A 291 -2.58 -10.30 16.72
CA GLU A 291 -2.61 -11.29 17.79
C GLU A 291 -3.58 -12.44 17.43
N GLY A 292 -3.24 -13.66 17.83
CA GLY A 292 -4.15 -14.79 17.70
C GLY A 292 -5.33 -14.69 18.67
N GLY A 293 -6.49 -15.21 18.28
CA GLY A 293 -7.66 -15.24 19.16
C GLY A 293 -7.51 -16.29 20.27
N GLU A 294 -7.91 -15.95 21.49
CA GLU A 294 -7.90 -16.90 22.61
C GLU A 294 -8.83 -18.10 22.34
N GLY A 295 -8.40 -19.31 22.69
CA GLY A 295 -9.29 -20.47 22.75
C GLY A 295 -10.36 -20.34 23.83
N GLY A 296 -11.27 -21.31 23.94
CA GLY A 296 -12.11 -21.47 25.13
C GLY A 296 -11.28 -21.86 26.39
N ASP A 297 -11.93 -21.93 27.56
CA ASP A 297 -11.22 -22.34 28.81
C ASP A 297 -11.04 -23.88 28.89
N ASN A 298 -9.79 -24.38 28.80
CA ASN A 298 -9.09 -25.43 29.58
C ASN A 298 -7.84 -25.97 28.82
N SER A 299 -6.99 -26.72 29.52
CA SER A 299 -5.61 -27.16 29.18
C SER A 299 -5.37 -28.07 27.95
N SER A 300 -6.25 -28.14 26.96
CA SER A 300 -6.05 -28.95 25.73
C SER A 300 -6.30 -28.19 24.44
N GLU A 301 -6.32 -26.86 24.51
CA GLU A 301 -6.78 -26.01 23.42
C GLU A 301 -5.64 -25.44 22.59
N THR A 302 -5.96 -25.16 21.33
CA THR A 302 -5.14 -24.36 20.44
C THR A 302 -5.79 -22.98 20.36
N ASP A 303 -5.17 -22.01 21.03
CA ASP A 303 -5.33 -20.60 20.69
C ASP A 303 -5.09 -20.42 19.18
N GLY A 304 -5.70 -19.40 18.59
CA GLY A 304 -5.37 -19.00 17.23
C GLY A 304 -3.88 -18.65 17.16
N GLU A 305 -3.21 -19.01 16.08
CA GLU A 305 -1.83 -18.57 15.89
C GLU A 305 -1.78 -17.05 15.65
N GLU A 306 -0.75 -16.39 16.19
CA GLU A 306 -0.42 -15.02 15.79
C GLU A 306 -0.21 -14.96 14.28
N GLY A 307 -0.56 -13.83 13.67
CA GLY A 307 -0.27 -13.58 12.27
C GLY A 307 1.23 -13.59 12.00
N GLN A 308 1.65 -13.85 10.76
CA GLN A 308 3.04 -13.62 10.34
C GLN A 308 3.24 -12.15 9.93
N ALA A 309 4.39 -11.55 10.28
CA ALA A 309 4.76 -10.14 10.05
C ALA A 309 3.77 -9.31 9.17
N ASN A 310 2.98 -8.44 9.82
CA ASN A 310 1.90 -7.59 9.29
C ASN A 310 0.54 -8.28 9.00
N ALA A 311 0.43 -9.62 9.08
CA ALA A 311 -0.80 -10.38 8.78
C ALA A 311 -1.76 -10.35 9.96
N GLY A 312 -3.04 -10.57 9.68
CA GLY A 312 -4.02 -10.79 10.75
C GLY A 312 -3.73 -12.09 11.49
N GLY A 313 -4.09 -12.14 12.77
CA GLY A 313 -4.06 -13.37 13.56
C GLY A 313 -5.21 -14.31 13.21
N GLU A 314 -5.00 -15.59 13.49
CA GLU A 314 -6.03 -16.62 13.36
C GLU A 314 -7.05 -16.52 14.51
N GLY A 315 -8.25 -17.05 14.30
CA GLY A 315 -9.27 -17.10 15.35
C GLY A 315 -9.04 -18.27 16.29
N GLY A 316 -9.42 -18.12 17.56
CA GLY A 316 -9.41 -19.21 18.53
C GLY A 316 -10.52 -20.23 18.27
N ASN A 317 -10.29 -21.48 18.66
CA ASN A 317 -11.30 -22.55 18.56
C ASN A 317 -12.35 -22.43 19.69
N GLY A 318 -13.60 -22.79 19.40
CA GLY A 318 -14.67 -22.85 20.41
C GLY A 318 -14.70 -24.18 21.17
N LYS A 319 -15.20 -24.17 22.40
CA LYS A 319 -15.35 -25.37 23.25
C LYS A 319 -16.63 -25.49 24.08
N ALA A 320 -17.10 -26.73 24.26
CA ALA A 320 -18.16 -27.07 25.21
C ALA A 320 -17.69 -28.02 26.32
N THR A 321 -18.17 -27.81 27.55
CA THR A 321 -17.95 -28.71 28.69
C THR A 321 -19.27 -29.08 29.35
N GLY A 322 -19.52 -30.38 29.59
CA GLY A 322 -20.63 -30.83 30.46
C GLY A 322 -21.70 -31.79 29.92
N GLY A 323 -21.46 -32.62 28.90
CA GLY A 323 -22.51 -33.47 28.29
C GLY A 323 -22.02 -34.75 27.60
N GLU A 324 -22.96 -35.61 27.17
CA GLU A 324 -22.65 -36.86 26.46
C GLU A 324 -22.27 -36.63 24.98
N LYS A 325 -22.49 -35.41 24.45
CA LYS A 325 -22.12 -34.98 23.09
C LYS A 325 -21.65 -33.52 23.10
N HIS A 326 -20.54 -33.27 22.42
CA HIS A 326 -19.94 -31.95 22.27
C HIS A 326 -19.68 -31.63 20.81
N GLY A 327 -19.88 -30.37 20.45
CA GLY A 327 -19.54 -29.82 19.15
C GLY A 327 -18.62 -28.61 19.31
N GLU A 328 -17.57 -28.56 18.50
CA GLU A 328 -16.55 -27.52 18.48
C GLU A 328 -16.32 -27.14 17.02
N SER A 329 -16.12 -25.86 16.74
CA SER A 329 -15.64 -25.41 15.45
C SER A 329 -14.36 -24.59 15.57
N ASN A 330 -13.61 -24.58 14.46
CA ASN A 330 -12.35 -23.87 14.37
C ASN A 330 -12.58 -22.37 14.16
N GLY A 331 -11.60 -21.57 14.58
CA GLY A 331 -11.45 -20.21 14.09
C GLY A 331 -11.06 -20.18 12.61
N GLY A 332 -11.23 -19.02 11.98
CA GLY A 332 -10.78 -18.81 10.61
C GLY A 332 -9.28 -18.52 10.51
N GLU A 333 -8.78 -18.46 9.27
CA GLU A 333 -7.41 -18.03 8.96
C GLU A 333 -7.30 -16.49 8.87
N GLY A 334 -6.19 -15.95 9.37
CA GLY A 334 -5.85 -14.54 9.24
C GLY A 334 -5.62 -14.10 7.79
N GLY A 335 -5.97 -12.85 7.50
CA GLY A 335 -5.77 -12.25 6.19
C GLY A 335 -4.29 -12.02 5.88
N ALA A 336 -3.89 -12.27 4.63
CA ALA A 336 -2.54 -11.99 4.16
C ALA A 336 -2.29 -10.49 3.87
N ASN A 337 -1.02 -10.10 3.82
CA ASN A 337 -0.63 -8.69 3.67
C ASN A 337 -0.57 -8.23 2.25
N GLY A 338 -0.70 -6.92 2.06
CA GLY A 338 -0.22 -6.30 0.85
C GLY A 338 1.30 -6.33 0.71
N TYR A 339 1.76 -5.80 -0.42
CA TYR A 339 3.16 -5.53 -0.70
C TYR A 339 3.42 -4.03 -0.62
N ALA A 340 4.61 -3.65 -0.15
CA ALA A 340 5.03 -2.26 -0.21
C ALA A 340 5.20 -1.83 -1.67
N ILE A 341 5.82 -2.71 -2.46
CA ILE A 341 6.03 -2.50 -3.89
C ILE A 341 5.77 -3.81 -4.65
N ILE A 342 4.95 -3.75 -5.69
CA ILE A 342 4.82 -4.84 -6.68
C ILE A 342 5.48 -4.41 -7.99
N VAL A 343 6.30 -5.28 -8.58
CA VAL A 343 6.91 -5.08 -9.89
C VAL A 343 6.34 -6.07 -10.90
N LYS A 344 5.80 -5.55 -12.01
CA LYS A 344 5.21 -6.34 -13.08
C LYS A 344 6.25 -7.28 -13.72
N PRO A 345 5.88 -8.48 -14.20
CA PRO A 345 6.78 -9.33 -14.96
C PRO A 345 7.48 -8.59 -16.11
N GLY A 346 8.80 -8.76 -16.23
CA GLY A 346 9.61 -8.16 -17.29
C GLY A 346 9.94 -6.67 -17.12
N VAL A 347 9.59 -6.09 -15.97
CA VAL A 347 9.88 -4.71 -15.60
C VAL A 347 10.95 -4.68 -14.50
N ASN A 348 11.81 -3.66 -14.51
CA ASN A 348 12.86 -3.51 -13.52
C ASN A 348 12.57 -2.34 -12.55
N LEU A 349 12.98 -2.52 -11.30
CA LEU A 349 13.13 -1.46 -10.32
C LEU A 349 14.62 -1.43 -9.96
N LEU A 350 15.33 -0.39 -10.38
CA LEU A 350 16.80 -0.40 -10.30
C LEU A 350 17.31 -0.07 -8.90
N SER A 351 16.65 0.84 -8.18
CA SER A 351 17.03 1.21 -6.82
C SER A 351 15.87 1.71 -5.98
N THR A 352 15.99 1.54 -4.66
CA THR A 352 15.06 2.08 -3.65
C THR A 352 15.84 2.68 -2.49
N SER A 353 15.27 3.69 -1.82
CA SER A 353 15.85 4.30 -0.62
C SER A 353 14.78 4.93 0.27
N GLY A 354 15.07 5.06 1.56
CA GLY A 354 14.18 5.64 2.57
C GLY A 354 13.23 4.63 3.22
N SER A 355 12.13 5.13 3.80
CA SER A 355 11.22 4.32 4.63
C SER A 355 10.21 3.51 3.79
N ILE A 356 10.45 2.21 3.67
CA ILE A 356 9.59 1.25 2.96
C ILE A 356 9.25 0.12 3.94
N SER A 357 7.96 -0.06 4.24
CA SER A 357 7.46 -1.10 5.15
C SER A 357 6.60 -2.12 4.40
N GLY A 358 7.02 -3.38 4.43
CA GLY A 358 6.42 -4.51 3.71
C GLY A 358 7.32 -5.05 2.60
N ASN A 359 6.90 -6.15 1.98
CA ASN A 359 7.70 -6.86 0.99
C ASN A 359 7.73 -6.14 -0.37
N VAL A 360 8.86 -6.25 -1.07
CA VAL A 360 9.00 -5.91 -2.49
C VAL A 360 8.86 -7.19 -3.30
N GLN A 361 7.83 -7.29 -4.14
CA GLN A 361 7.49 -8.51 -4.85
C GLN A 361 7.60 -8.33 -6.36
N GLY A 362 8.47 -9.10 -7.00
CA GLY A 362 8.59 -9.17 -8.45
C GLY A 362 7.67 -10.23 -9.07
N GLY A 363 7.34 -10.04 -10.34
CA GLY A 363 6.71 -11.08 -11.17
C GLY A 363 5.20 -11.25 -10.96
N LEU A 364 4.52 -10.30 -10.31
CA LEU A 364 3.07 -10.32 -10.15
C LEU A 364 2.40 -9.29 -11.07
N ASN A 365 1.28 -9.70 -11.68
CA ASN A 365 0.37 -8.74 -12.30
C ASN A 365 -0.46 -8.06 -11.20
N PHE A 366 -0.74 -6.78 -11.38
CA PHE A 366 -1.49 -5.98 -10.42
C PHE A 366 -2.46 -5.03 -11.15
N SER A 367 -3.43 -4.52 -10.39
CA SER A 367 -4.43 -3.59 -10.88
C SER A 367 -4.58 -2.35 -10.01
#